data_AF-A0A0D6SMF5-F1
#
_entry.id   AF-A0A0D6SMF5-F1
#
_cell.length_a   1.000
_cell.length_b   1.000
_cell.length_c   1.000
_cell.angle_alpha   90.00
_cell.angle_beta   90.00
_cell.angle_gamma   90.00
#
_symmetry.space_group_name_H-M   'P 1'
#
loop_
_entity.id
_entity.type
_entity.pdbx_description
1 polymer ?
#
loop_
_entity_poly.entity_id
_entity_poly.type
_entity_poly.pdbx_seq_one_letter_code
_entity_poly.pdbx_strand_id
1 'polypeptide(L)'
;MHKITPLLLTSALAFICLPSHAEYIEPFSCRNGYFPSEGKFTKLYTVVGKHQTHFFKDTEGCPESEGCMQKAYVIEGDEVLVNKIEGDWACAWYQGKKRETVGWIVLENLAPAADPAPQPTDWLGTWKTPASSITIEQQEQGNGLHVTGDAIWGTGASAHVGEIDGTLKPEGRYAMTKEGDDKYDCAVEFSRVGRFLIVDDNNNCGGMNVSFDGVYVRE
;
A
#
# COMPACT_ATOMS: atom_id res chain seq x y z
N MET A 1 -52.18 23.06 -65.29
CA MET A 1 -50.97 22.30 -64.96
C MET A 1 -50.53 22.71 -63.56
N HIS A 2 -50.95 21.99 -62.53
CA HIS A 2 -50.56 22.25 -61.13
C HIS A 2 -49.24 21.56 -60.83
N LYS A 3 -48.25 22.34 -60.38
CA LYS A 3 -46.93 21.84 -59.94
C LYS A 3 -47.00 21.55 -58.45
N ILE A 4 -46.77 20.30 -58.08
CA ILE A 4 -46.59 19.84 -56.70
C ILE A 4 -45.08 19.79 -56.45
N THR A 5 -44.60 20.58 -55.49
CA THR A 5 -43.20 20.61 -55.08
C THR A 5 -43.00 19.63 -53.91
N PRO A 6 -42.03 18.71 -53.93
CA PRO A 6 -41.80 17.80 -52.81
C PRO A 6 -40.98 18.51 -51.73
N LEU A 7 -41.43 18.35 -50.48
CA LEU A 7 -40.76 18.78 -49.27
C LEU A 7 -39.70 17.72 -48.90
N LEU A 8 -38.41 18.06 -48.97
CA LEU A 8 -37.32 17.22 -48.47
C LEU A 8 -37.16 17.47 -46.96
N LEU A 9 -37.53 16.49 -46.14
CA LEU A 9 -37.16 16.42 -44.72
C LEU A 9 -35.71 15.95 -44.60
N THR A 10 -34.78 16.82 -44.21
CA THR A 10 -33.45 16.42 -43.75
C THR A 10 -33.46 16.29 -42.22
N SER A 11 -33.46 15.06 -41.73
CA SER A 11 -33.28 14.74 -40.30
C SER A 11 -31.80 14.79 -39.96
N ALA A 12 -31.37 15.76 -39.15
CA ALA A 12 -30.01 15.85 -38.63
C ALA A 12 -29.93 15.06 -37.31
N LEU A 13 -29.31 13.88 -37.33
CA LEU A 13 -28.92 13.16 -36.11
C LEU A 13 -27.71 13.88 -35.50
N ALA A 14 -27.94 14.64 -34.42
CA ALA A 14 -26.85 15.15 -33.59
C ALA A 14 -26.34 14.01 -32.70
N PHE A 15 -25.17 13.47 -33.03
CA PHE A 15 -24.41 12.58 -32.14
C PHE A 15 -23.90 13.40 -30.96
N ILE A 16 -24.62 13.34 -29.84
CA ILE A 16 -24.16 13.91 -28.56
C ILE A 16 -23.10 12.94 -28.02
N CYS A 17 -21.83 13.25 -28.25
CA CYS A 17 -20.73 12.65 -27.50
C CYS A 17 -20.86 13.11 -26.04
N LEU A 18 -21.49 12.30 -25.21
CA LEU A 18 -21.34 12.43 -23.76
C LEU A 18 -19.88 12.13 -23.42
N PRO A 19 -19.14 13.05 -22.76
CA PRO A 19 -17.81 12.73 -22.29
C PRO A 19 -17.92 11.57 -21.30
N SER A 20 -17.22 10.47 -21.62
CA SER A 20 -17.01 9.40 -20.65
C SER A 20 -16.25 10.01 -19.48
N HIS A 21 -16.82 9.98 -18.28
CA HIS A 21 -16.09 10.22 -17.06
C HIS A 21 -15.08 9.08 -16.91
N ALA A 22 -13.92 9.21 -17.53
CA ALA A 22 -12.75 8.46 -17.11
C ALA A 22 -12.54 8.81 -15.64
N GLU A 23 -12.51 7.81 -14.76
CA GLU A 23 -11.98 7.96 -13.42
C GLU A 23 -10.57 8.53 -13.59
N TYR A 24 -10.41 9.82 -13.31
CA TYR A 24 -9.10 10.40 -13.18
C TYR A 24 -8.48 9.69 -11.98
N ILE A 25 -7.60 8.73 -12.25
CA ILE A 25 -6.62 8.29 -11.27
C ILE A 25 -5.86 9.57 -10.94
N GLU A 26 -6.21 10.21 -9.81
CA GLU A 26 -5.54 11.40 -9.30
C GLU A 26 -4.05 11.05 -9.25
N PRO A 27 -3.21 11.55 -10.20
CA PRO A 27 -1.83 11.10 -10.32
C PRO A 27 -1.08 11.33 -9.00
N PHE A 28 -1.50 12.36 -8.25
CA PHE A 28 -0.99 12.78 -6.96
C PHE A 28 -1.60 12.07 -5.74
N SER A 29 -2.24 10.92 -5.90
CA SER A 29 -2.69 10.15 -4.74
C SER A 29 -1.51 9.58 -3.93
N CYS A 30 -1.62 9.64 -2.60
CA CYS A 30 -0.64 9.09 -1.67
C CYS A 30 -1.38 8.46 -0.48
N ARG A 31 -1.76 7.20 -0.66
CA ARG A 31 -2.62 6.44 0.26
C ARG A 31 -1.92 5.22 0.82
N ASN A 32 -2.35 4.83 2.03
CA ASN A 32 -1.78 3.69 2.76
C ASN A 32 -1.78 2.41 1.91
N GLY A 33 -2.87 2.11 1.20
CA GLY A 33 -3.00 0.88 0.39
C GLY A 33 -2.01 0.74 -0.78
N TYR A 34 -1.28 1.79 -1.16
CA TYR A 34 -0.24 1.65 -2.18
C TYR A 34 1.05 1.01 -1.64
N PHE A 35 1.30 1.09 -0.33
CA PHE A 35 2.48 0.47 0.26
C PHE A 35 2.48 -1.06 0.17
N PRO A 36 1.38 -1.78 0.48
CA PRO A 36 1.30 -3.22 0.24
C PRO A 36 1.30 -3.56 -1.25
N SER A 37 0.36 -3.00 -2.02
CA SER A 37 0.19 -3.33 -3.46
C SER A 37 1.40 -2.98 -4.35
N GLU A 38 2.23 -2.02 -3.94
CA GLU A 38 3.47 -1.62 -4.62
C GLU A 38 4.71 -1.91 -3.76
N GLY A 39 4.61 -2.81 -2.78
CA GLY A 39 5.65 -3.07 -1.78
C GLY A 39 7.03 -3.35 -2.36
N LYS A 40 7.09 -3.96 -3.56
CA LYS A 40 8.34 -4.24 -4.28
C LYS A 40 9.12 -2.99 -4.69
N PHE A 41 8.45 -1.85 -4.86
CA PHE A 41 9.05 -0.56 -5.23
C PHE A 41 9.35 0.33 -4.03
N THR A 42 8.87 -0.05 -2.84
CA THR A 42 9.06 0.71 -1.61
C THR A 42 10.52 0.69 -1.16
N LYS A 43 11.03 1.86 -0.79
CA LYS A 43 12.41 2.08 -0.35
C LYS A 43 12.46 2.80 0.99
N LEU A 44 13.54 2.58 1.72
CA LEU A 44 13.80 3.25 2.99
C LEU A 44 14.49 4.60 2.75
N TYR A 45 13.99 5.63 3.42
CA TYR A 45 14.59 6.96 3.46
C TYR A 45 14.73 7.43 4.91
N THR A 46 15.72 8.27 5.15
CA THR A 46 15.92 8.95 6.44
C THR A 46 15.67 10.44 6.25
N VAL A 47 15.02 11.05 7.23
CA VAL A 47 14.83 12.50 7.28
C VAL A 47 16.14 13.18 7.64
N VAL A 48 16.58 14.11 6.80
CA VAL A 48 17.83 14.87 6.96
C VAL A 48 17.60 16.37 7.16
N GLY A 49 16.34 16.82 7.07
CA GLY A 49 15.96 18.20 7.37
C GLY A 49 16.14 18.53 8.86
N LYS A 50 16.75 19.68 9.17
CA LYS A 50 17.02 20.15 10.55
C LYS A 50 15.78 20.70 11.28
N HIS A 51 14.64 20.68 10.64
CA HIS A 51 13.36 21.18 11.14
C HIS A 51 12.29 20.11 11.01
N GLN A 52 11.14 20.33 11.64
CA GLN A 52 9.98 19.45 11.48
C GLN A 52 9.60 19.39 10.00
N THR A 53 9.65 18.20 9.42
CA THR A 53 9.23 17.95 8.05
C THR A 53 7.80 17.43 8.08
N HIS A 54 6.85 18.29 7.71
CA HIS A 54 5.42 17.98 7.78
C HIS A 54 4.96 17.07 6.64
N PHE A 55 3.95 16.26 6.93
CA PHE A 55 3.17 15.56 5.91
C PHE A 55 2.15 16.50 5.27
N PHE A 56 1.81 16.23 4.01
CA PHE A 56 0.82 16.94 3.22
C PHE A 56 -0.24 15.96 2.72
N LYS A 57 -1.49 16.44 2.61
CA LYS A 57 -2.64 15.65 2.13
C LYS A 57 -2.47 15.26 0.67
N ASP A 58 -3.28 14.31 0.22
CA ASP A 58 -3.37 13.83 -1.17
C ASP A 58 -4.74 14.14 -1.82
N THR A 59 -5.50 15.07 -1.23
CA THR A 59 -6.77 15.56 -1.79
C THR A 59 -6.54 16.52 -2.95
N GLU A 60 -7.60 16.86 -3.69
CA GLU A 60 -7.55 17.82 -4.81
C GLU A 60 -6.74 19.09 -4.47
N GLY A 61 -5.78 19.43 -5.34
CA GLY A 61 -4.88 20.57 -5.19
C GLY A 61 -3.70 20.36 -4.23
N CYS A 62 -3.66 19.27 -3.47
CA CYS A 62 -2.52 18.90 -2.64
C CYS A 62 -1.53 18.00 -3.40
N PRO A 63 -0.23 18.04 -3.07
CA PRO A 63 0.39 18.66 -1.88
C PRO A 63 0.71 20.17 -1.96
N GLU A 64 0.49 20.82 -3.10
CA GLU A 64 1.03 22.17 -3.35
C GLU A 64 0.19 23.33 -2.82
N SER A 65 -1.13 23.17 -2.69
CA SER A 65 -2.04 24.26 -2.30
C SER A 65 -1.93 24.66 -0.82
N GLU A 66 -2.40 25.86 -0.51
CA GLU A 66 -2.54 26.31 0.88
C GLU A 66 -3.47 25.38 1.67
N GLY A 67 -3.09 25.03 2.90
CA GLY A 67 -3.90 24.15 3.77
C GLY A 67 -3.71 22.65 3.54
N CYS A 68 -2.80 22.25 2.64
CA CYS A 68 -2.39 20.86 2.44
C CYS A 68 -1.51 20.32 3.57
N MET A 69 -0.75 21.19 4.23
CA MET A 69 0.11 20.83 5.36
C MET A 69 -0.69 20.24 6.52
N GLN A 70 -0.28 19.07 6.98
CA GLN A 70 -0.86 18.38 8.12
C GLN A 70 -0.11 18.72 9.41
N LYS A 71 -0.75 18.46 10.55
CA LYS A 71 -0.10 18.57 11.87
C LYS A 71 0.95 17.48 12.11
N ALA A 72 0.85 16.35 11.41
CA ALA A 72 1.82 15.28 11.52
C ALA A 72 3.13 15.67 10.83
N TYR A 73 4.24 15.34 11.46
CA TYR A 73 5.59 15.62 10.96
C TYR A 73 6.55 14.52 11.45
N VAL A 74 7.70 14.48 10.79
CA VAL A 74 8.89 13.73 11.19
C VAL A 74 10.04 14.70 11.44
N ILE A 75 11.07 14.24 12.14
CA ILE A 75 12.27 15.01 12.48
C ILE A 75 13.53 14.31 11.97
N GLU A 76 14.65 15.02 11.98
CA GLU A 76 15.96 14.47 11.59
C GLU A 76 16.23 13.10 12.24
N GLY A 77 16.62 12.13 11.42
CA GLY A 77 16.91 10.76 11.84
C GLY A 77 15.70 9.82 11.84
N ASP A 78 14.46 10.32 11.72
CA ASP A 78 13.30 9.44 11.50
C ASP A 78 13.44 8.70 10.15
N GLU A 79 13.06 7.43 10.15
CA GLU A 79 13.00 6.61 8.94
C GLU A 79 11.56 6.53 8.41
N VAL A 80 11.41 6.72 7.10
CA VAL A 80 10.15 6.60 6.38
C VAL A 80 10.28 5.60 5.23
N LEU A 81 9.19 4.93 4.90
CA LEU A 81 9.05 4.20 3.65
C LEU A 81 8.58 5.15 2.57
N VAL A 82 9.16 5.08 1.38
CA VAL A 82 8.73 5.84 0.20
C VAL A 82 8.38 4.85 -0.91
N ASN A 83 7.13 4.86 -1.37
CA ASN A 83 6.70 4.03 -2.51
C ASN A 83 6.82 4.78 -3.84
N LYS A 84 6.66 6.12 -3.82
CA LYS A 84 6.59 6.95 -5.03
C LYS A 84 7.20 8.33 -4.82
N ILE A 85 7.81 8.87 -5.87
CA ILE A 85 8.33 10.24 -5.93
C ILE A 85 7.72 10.95 -7.13
N GLU A 86 7.19 12.14 -6.93
CA GLU A 86 6.60 13.00 -7.97
C GLU A 86 7.09 14.44 -7.79
N GLY A 87 7.93 14.90 -8.71
CA GLY A 87 8.57 16.21 -8.60
C GLY A 87 9.36 16.35 -7.30
N ASP A 88 9.05 17.37 -6.52
CA ASP A 88 9.69 17.66 -5.23
C ASP A 88 9.05 16.93 -4.04
N TRP A 89 8.15 15.98 -4.30
CA TRP A 89 7.38 15.28 -3.28
C TRP A 89 7.65 13.78 -3.28
N ALA A 90 7.70 13.19 -2.08
CA ALA A 90 7.74 11.75 -1.86
C ALA A 90 6.46 11.31 -1.14
N CYS A 91 5.80 10.25 -1.64
CA CYS A 91 4.71 9.63 -0.92
C CYS A 91 5.31 8.75 0.17
N ALA A 92 5.10 9.14 1.43
CA ALA A 92 5.80 8.55 2.56
C ALA A 92 4.84 7.91 3.56
N TRP A 93 5.27 6.77 4.11
CA TRP A 93 4.63 6.09 5.22
C TRP A 93 5.59 6.11 6.42
N TYR A 94 5.07 6.47 7.59
CA TYR A 94 5.82 6.57 8.83
C TYR A 94 5.08 5.90 10.00
N GLN A 95 5.78 5.01 10.71
CA GLN A 95 5.31 4.50 12.00
C GLN A 95 5.86 5.34 13.14
N GLY A 96 5.02 6.20 13.70
CA GLY A 96 5.26 6.82 14.99
C GLY A 96 4.94 5.88 16.17
N LYS A 97 5.19 6.34 17.40
CA LYS A 97 4.97 5.54 18.62
C LYS A 97 3.53 5.08 18.85
N LYS A 98 2.54 5.80 18.32
CA LYS A 98 1.11 5.56 18.60
C LYS A 98 0.25 5.35 17.36
N ARG A 99 0.73 5.78 16.20
CA ARG A 99 -0.04 5.78 14.96
C ARG A 99 0.90 5.74 13.77
N GLU A 100 0.44 5.11 12.71
CA GLU A 100 0.96 5.31 11.38
C GLU A 100 0.56 6.69 10.84
N THR A 101 1.28 7.17 9.83
CA THR A 101 0.97 8.39 9.09
C THR A 101 1.40 8.19 7.64
N VAL A 102 0.51 8.54 6.72
CA VAL A 102 0.76 8.51 5.27
C VAL A 102 0.44 9.86 4.67
N GLY A 103 1.28 10.31 3.76
CA GLY A 103 1.06 11.53 3.01
C GLY A 103 2.30 11.94 2.23
N TRP A 104 2.16 13.04 1.51
CA TRP A 104 3.28 13.64 0.79
C TRP A 104 4.25 14.33 1.74
N ILE A 105 5.54 14.21 1.46
CA ILE A 105 6.59 14.90 2.19
C ILE A 105 7.59 15.51 1.20
N VAL A 106 8.17 16.67 1.55
CA VAL A 106 9.13 17.34 0.66
C VAL A 106 10.39 16.49 0.53
N LEU A 107 10.73 16.11 -0.70
CA LEU A 107 11.82 15.20 -1.02
C LEU A 107 13.20 15.74 -0.59
N GLU A 108 13.42 17.05 -0.64
CA GLU A 108 14.70 17.68 -0.27
C GLU A 108 15.10 17.41 1.20
N ASN A 109 14.11 17.10 2.05
CA ASN A 109 14.33 16.78 3.45
C ASN A 109 14.58 15.30 3.69
N LEU A 110 14.66 14.48 2.63
CA LEU A 110 14.92 13.05 2.68
C LEU A 110 16.24 12.69 2.00
N ALA A 111 16.92 11.68 2.54
CA ALA A 111 18.01 10.99 1.88
C ALA A 111 17.72 9.48 1.81
N PRO A 112 18.11 8.79 0.73
CA PRO A 112 18.03 7.33 0.70
C PRO A 112 18.78 6.72 1.90
N ALA A 113 18.13 5.82 2.61
CA ALA A 113 18.71 5.14 3.75
C ALA A 113 19.41 3.84 3.33
N ALA A 114 20.35 3.38 4.14
CA ALA A 114 20.93 2.06 3.96
C ALA A 114 19.89 0.99 4.32
N ASP A 115 19.63 0.08 3.38
CA ASP A 115 18.72 -1.04 3.56
C ASP A 115 19.38 -2.32 3.02
N PRO A 116 20.34 -2.89 3.77
CA PRO A 116 21.07 -4.08 3.34
C PRO A 116 20.14 -5.27 3.17
N ALA A 117 20.56 -6.27 2.39
CA ALA A 117 19.78 -7.49 2.20
C ALA A 117 19.50 -8.17 3.56
N PRO A 118 18.22 -8.44 3.89
CA PRO A 118 17.85 -9.08 5.16
C PRO A 118 18.52 -10.45 5.32
N GLN A 119 18.96 -10.75 6.53
CA GLN A 119 19.34 -12.10 6.94
C GLN A 119 18.08 -12.90 7.30
N PRO A 120 18.11 -14.24 7.28
CA PRO A 120 16.97 -15.06 7.69
C PRO A 120 16.40 -14.69 9.07
N THR A 121 17.26 -14.33 10.02
CA THR A 121 16.86 -13.90 11.37
C THR A 121 16.08 -12.58 11.39
N ASP A 122 16.21 -11.73 10.37
CA ASP A 122 15.51 -10.43 10.30
C ASP A 122 14.03 -10.56 9.94
N TRP A 123 13.62 -11.75 9.48
CA TRP A 123 12.22 -12.11 9.21
C TRP A 123 11.51 -12.60 10.48
N LEU A 124 12.24 -13.17 11.43
CA LEU A 124 11.67 -13.79 12.62
C LEU A 124 10.98 -12.78 13.55
N GLY A 125 9.91 -13.25 14.18
CA GLY A 125 9.17 -12.54 15.22
C GLY A 125 7.69 -12.38 14.89
N THR A 126 6.99 -11.68 15.78
CA THR A 126 5.59 -11.29 15.59
C THR A 126 5.52 -9.87 15.03
N TRP A 127 4.83 -9.73 13.91
CA TRP A 127 4.62 -8.53 13.15
C TRP A 127 3.15 -8.12 13.29
N LYS A 128 2.88 -6.84 13.56
CA LYS A 128 1.53 -6.35 13.87
C LYS A 128 1.14 -5.16 12.99
N THR A 129 -0.14 -5.13 12.63
CA THR A 129 -0.93 -3.93 12.34
C THR A 129 -2.03 -3.81 13.40
N PRO A 130 -2.83 -2.73 13.42
CA PRO A 130 -4.00 -2.66 14.30
C PRO A 130 -5.06 -3.74 14.05
N ALA A 131 -5.11 -4.32 12.84
CA ALA A 131 -6.17 -5.25 12.43
C ALA A 131 -5.72 -6.71 12.30
N SER A 132 -4.40 -6.94 12.15
CA SER A 132 -3.85 -8.25 11.80
C SER A 132 -2.51 -8.50 12.47
N SER A 133 -2.15 -9.78 12.59
CA SER A 133 -0.84 -10.20 13.03
C SER A 133 -0.26 -11.32 12.20
N ILE A 134 1.06 -11.31 12.06
CA ILE A 134 1.83 -12.33 11.34
C ILE A 134 2.98 -12.78 12.24
N THR A 135 3.15 -14.08 12.42
CA THR A 135 4.25 -14.65 13.18
C THR A 135 5.13 -15.44 12.22
N ILE A 136 6.44 -15.17 12.25
CA ILE A 136 7.42 -15.87 11.44
C ILE A 136 8.43 -16.54 12.37
N GLU A 137 8.55 -17.85 12.23
CA GLU A 137 9.37 -18.71 13.08
C GLU A 137 10.31 -19.57 12.25
N GLN A 138 11.36 -20.09 12.90
CA GLN A 138 12.19 -21.11 12.30
C GLN A 138 11.38 -22.41 12.17
N GLN A 139 11.36 -23.05 10.99
CA GLN A 139 10.75 -24.37 10.89
C GLN A 139 11.47 -25.38 11.80
N GLU A 140 10.68 -26.21 12.50
CA GLU A 140 11.22 -27.31 13.31
C GLU A 140 11.95 -28.36 12.47
N GLN A 141 11.51 -28.57 11.22
CA GLN A 141 12.08 -29.55 10.30
C GLN A 141 12.30 -28.93 8.92
N GLY A 142 13.51 -29.11 8.38
CA GLY A 142 13.90 -28.62 7.05
C GLY A 142 14.58 -27.25 7.06
N ASN A 143 14.83 -26.73 5.86
CA ASN A 143 15.42 -25.42 5.66
C ASN A 143 14.31 -24.46 5.20
N GLY A 144 13.88 -23.58 6.09
CA GLY A 144 12.85 -22.58 5.79
C GLY A 144 12.30 -21.92 7.04
N LEU A 145 11.41 -20.95 6.84
CA LEU A 145 10.66 -20.30 7.90
C LEU A 145 9.21 -20.77 7.84
N HIS A 146 8.55 -20.81 8.99
CA HIS A 146 7.11 -21.02 9.09
C HIS A 146 6.46 -19.67 9.28
N VAL A 147 5.36 -19.42 8.55
CA VAL A 147 4.59 -18.20 8.69
C VAL A 147 3.17 -18.57 9.09
N THR A 148 2.70 -17.92 10.15
CA THR A 148 1.29 -17.93 10.53
C THR A 148 0.74 -16.51 10.52
N GLY A 149 -0.55 -16.35 10.32
CA GLY A 149 -1.18 -15.04 10.36
C GLY A 149 -2.65 -15.11 10.75
N ASP A 150 -3.11 -14.09 11.45
CA ASP A 150 -4.50 -13.91 11.84
C ASP A 150 -4.96 -12.50 11.42
N ALA A 151 -6.13 -12.42 10.79
CA ALA A 151 -6.78 -11.16 10.45
C ALA A 151 -8.26 -11.22 10.82
N ILE A 152 -8.79 -10.12 11.36
CA ILE A 152 -10.20 -10.01 11.75
C ILE A 152 -10.79 -8.73 11.18
N TRP A 153 -11.94 -8.86 10.53
CA TRP A 153 -12.76 -7.72 10.12
C TRP A 153 -14.12 -7.75 10.83
N GLY A 154 -14.53 -6.62 11.40
CA GLY A 154 -15.80 -6.50 12.14
C GLY A 154 -15.72 -7.01 13.58
N THR A 155 -16.89 -7.16 14.22
CA THR A 155 -16.99 -7.61 15.62
C THR A 155 -18.22 -8.51 15.82
N GLY A 156 -18.18 -9.35 16.86
CA GLY A 156 -19.32 -10.19 17.24
C GLY A 156 -19.70 -11.21 16.17
N ALA A 157 -20.99 -11.46 15.99
CA ALA A 157 -21.51 -12.47 15.05
C ALA A 157 -21.30 -12.13 13.57
N SER A 158 -20.89 -10.91 13.24
CA SER A 158 -20.58 -10.46 11.88
C SER A 158 -19.07 -10.34 11.63
N ALA A 159 -18.25 -10.93 12.50
CA ALA A 159 -16.81 -10.97 12.29
C ALA A 159 -16.47 -11.92 11.13
N HIS A 160 -15.59 -11.45 10.25
CA HIS A 160 -14.92 -12.26 9.26
C HIS A 160 -13.48 -12.47 9.71
N VAL A 161 -12.97 -13.68 9.49
CA VAL A 161 -11.61 -14.07 9.89
C VAL A 161 -10.84 -14.55 8.68
N GLY A 162 -9.52 -14.45 8.76
CA GLY A 162 -8.57 -14.98 7.79
C GLY A 162 -7.37 -15.54 8.52
N GLU A 163 -6.79 -16.57 7.94
CA GLU A 163 -5.65 -17.29 8.49
C GLU A 163 -4.61 -17.48 7.40
N ILE A 164 -3.34 -17.41 7.78
CA ILE A 164 -2.22 -17.87 6.97
C ILE A 164 -1.57 -18.99 7.77
N ASP A 165 -1.31 -20.11 7.12
CA ASP A 165 -0.40 -21.15 7.61
C ASP A 165 0.43 -21.63 6.42
N GLY A 166 1.75 -21.44 6.47
CA GLY A 166 2.58 -21.92 5.39
C GLY A 166 4.07 -21.89 5.64
N THR A 167 4.79 -22.23 4.58
CA THR A 167 6.26 -22.16 4.54
C THR A 167 6.68 -20.90 3.80
N LEU A 168 7.54 -20.12 4.43
CA LEU A 168 8.12 -18.92 3.87
C LEU A 168 9.60 -19.18 3.53
N LYS A 169 9.97 -18.91 2.27
CA LYS A 169 11.36 -18.99 1.79
C LYS A 169 11.83 -17.62 1.32
N PRO A 170 12.55 -16.87 2.17
CA PRO A 170 13.10 -15.59 1.77
C PRO A 170 14.14 -15.70 0.65
N GLU A 171 13.94 -14.90 -0.39
CA GLU A 171 14.86 -14.63 -1.47
C GLU A 171 15.31 -13.16 -1.38
N GLY A 172 16.37 -12.93 -0.60
CA GLY A 172 16.81 -11.58 -0.25
C GLY A 172 15.77 -10.87 0.60
N ARG A 173 15.11 -9.85 0.03
CA ARG A 173 14.07 -9.06 0.71
C ARG A 173 12.65 -9.52 0.41
N TYR A 174 12.47 -10.50 -0.46
CA TYR A 174 11.16 -10.94 -0.91
C TYR A 174 10.89 -12.35 -0.40
N ALA A 175 9.63 -12.65 -0.10
CA ALA A 175 9.18 -14.00 0.19
C ALA A 175 7.72 -14.14 -0.21
N MET A 176 7.26 -15.37 -0.36
CA MET A 176 5.87 -15.67 -0.68
C MET A 176 5.45 -16.96 0.01
N THR A 177 4.18 -17.05 0.41
CA THR A 177 3.51 -18.31 0.77
C THR A 177 2.23 -18.44 -0.04
N LYS A 178 1.83 -19.69 -0.32
CA LYS A 178 0.60 -20.02 -1.04
C LYS A 178 0.08 -21.39 -0.61
N GLU A 179 -1.24 -21.51 -0.42
CA GLU A 179 -1.89 -22.76 0.05
C GLU A 179 -2.05 -23.82 -1.04
N GLY A 180 -1.96 -23.44 -2.32
CA GLY A 180 -2.10 -24.35 -3.45
C GLY A 180 -1.84 -23.68 -4.80
N ASP A 181 -2.27 -24.31 -5.91
CA ASP A 181 -2.02 -23.84 -7.27
C ASP A 181 -3.24 -23.20 -7.94
N ASP A 182 -4.43 -23.25 -7.33
CA ASP A 182 -5.63 -22.58 -7.85
C ASP A 182 -5.47 -21.05 -7.78
N LYS A 183 -6.24 -20.34 -8.60
CA LYS A 183 -6.26 -18.87 -8.62
C LYS A 183 -6.94 -18.28 -7.39
N TYR A 184 -7.79 -19.04 -6.71
CA TYR A 184 -8.48 -18.63 -5.49
C TYR A 184 -7.79 -19.12 -4.21
N ASP A 185 -6.71 -19.90 -4.31
CA ASP A 185 -5.95 -20.29 -3.14
C ASP A 185 -5.29 -19.05 -2.53
N CYS A 186 -5.27 -18.97 -1.19
CA CYS A 186 -4.61 -17.88 -0.49
C CYS A 186 -3.15 -17.78 -0.95
N ALA A 187 -2.75 -16.58 -1.35
CA ALA A 187 -1.39 -16.25 -1.73
C ALA A 187 -1.01 -14.93 -1.07
N VAL A 188 0.16 -14.90 -0.45
CA VAL A 188 0.66 -13.72 0.28
C VAL A 188 2.11 -13.47 -0.12
N GLU A 189 2.36 -12.26 -0.59
CA GLU A 189 3.70 -11.74 -0.87
C GLU A 189 4.20 -10.88 0.29
N PHE A 190 5.50 -10.99 0.57
CA PHE A 190 6.16 -10.27 1.65
C PHE A 190 7.37 -9.52 1.11
N SER A 191 7.51 -8.26 1.51
CA SER A 191 8.69 -7.43 1.24
C SER A 191 9.27 -6.89 2.54
N ARG A 192 10.54 -7.18 2.81
CA ARG A 192 11.26 -6.74 4.00
C ARG A 192 12.10 -5.51 3.69
N VAL A 193 11.76 -4.38 4.31
CA VAL A 193 12.45 -3.10 4.12
C VAL A 193 12.78 -2.49 5.49
N GLY A 194 14.07 -2.29 5.81
CA GLY A 194 14.51 -1.71 7.08
C GLY A 194 13.99 -2.49 8.29
N ARG A 195 13.05 -1.91 9.05
CA ARG A 195 12.36 -2.54 10.19
C ARG A 195 10.91 -2.96 9.93
N PHE A 196 10.46 -2.90 8.69
CA PHE A 196 9.08 -3.14 8.28
C PHE A 196 8.93 -4.45 7.49
N LEU A 197 7.80 -5.12 7.70
CA LEU A 197 7.34 -6.21 6.86
C LEU A 197 6.12 -5.70 6.08
N ILE A 198 6.27 -5.54 4.77
CA ILE A 198 5.18 -5.15 3.88
C ILE A 198 4.54 -6.43 3.36
N VAL A 199 3.22 -6.52 3.43
CA VAL A 199 2.46 -7.72 3.12
C VAL A 199 1.35 -7.37 2.14
N ASP A 200 1.22 -8.15 1.08
CA ASP A 200 0.22 -8.00 0.02
C ASP A 200 -0.42 -9.37 -0.22
N ASP A 201 -1.75 -9.47 -0.04
CA ASP A 201 -2.49 -10.70 -0.27
C ASP A 201 -3.35 -10.64 -1.53
N ASN A 202 -3.65 -11.82 -2.06
CA ASN A 202 -4.55 -11.91 -3.22
C ASN A 202 -6.03 -11.75 -2.84
N ASN A 203 -6.34 -11.25 -1.64
CA ASN A 203 -7.69 -11.10 -1.08
C ASN A 203 -8.50 -12.41 -0.99
N ASN A 204 -7.85 -13.57 -1.01
CA ASN A 204 -8.49 -14.89 -0.82
C ASN A 204 -8.07 -15.59 0.48
N CYS A 205 -7.35 -14.89 1.37
CA CYS A 205 -6.83 -15.44 2.63
C CYS A 205 -7.81 -15.35 3.80
N GLY A 206 -9.10 -15.08 3.53
CA GLY A 206 -10.10 -14.96 4.57
C GLY A 206 -11.51 -14.68 4.04
N GLY A 207 -12.40 -14.37 4.98
CA GLY A 207 -13.77 -13.97 4.68
C GLY A 207 -13.87 -12.59 4.02
N MET A 208 -15.10 -12.16 3.73
CA MET A 208 -15.36 -10.87 3.09
C MET A 208 -14.72 -9.70 3.86
N ASN A 209 -14.02 -8.82 3.14
CA ASN A 209 -13.29 -7.67 3.67
C ASN A 209 -12.10 -8.00 4.59
N VAL A 210 -11.70 -9.27 4.68
CA VAL A 210 -10.46 -9.66 5.36
C VAL A 210 -9.32 -9.60 4.36
N SER A 211 -8.27 -8.88 4.73
CA SER A 211 -7.01 -8.85 3.99
C SER A 211 -5.85 -8.72 4.97
N PHE A 212 -4.71 -9.28 4.58
CA PHE A 212 -3.44 -9.11 5.26
C PHE A 212 -2.64 -7.90 4.76
N ASP A 213 -3.16 -7.14 3.79
CA ASP A 213 -2.50 -5.97 3.23
C ASP A 213 -2.07 -4.98 4.32
N GLY A 214 -0.79 -4.64 4.33
CA GLY A 214 -0.31 -3.56 5.19
C GLY A 214 1.20 -3.51 5.39
N VAL A 215 1.61 -2.50 6.15
CA VAL A 215 2.97 -2.34 6.64
C VAL A 215 3.00 -2.70 8.12
N TYR A 216 3.64 -3.81 8.43
CA TYR A 216 3.71 -4.37 9.77
C TYR A 216 4.99 -3.92 10.47
N VAL A 217 4.88 -3.73 11.78
CA VAL A 217 6.03 -3.54 12.67
C VAL A 217 6.18 -4.71 13.62
N ARG A 218 7.43 -5.06 13.91
CA ARG A 218 7.75 -6.11 14.86
C ARG A 218 7.45 -5.66 16.30
N GLU A 219 6.82 -6.55 17.06
CA GLU A 219 6.55 -6.41 18.50
C GLU A 219 7.82 -6.53 19.36
#